data_AF-A0A933XMK2-F1
#
_entry.id   AF-A0A933XMK2-F1
#
_cell.length_a   1.000
_cell.length_b   1.000
_cell.length_c   1.000
_cell.angle_alpha   90.00
_cell.angle_beta   90.00
_cell.angle_gamma   90.00
#
_symmetry.space_group_name_H-M   'P 1'
#
loop_
_entity.id
_entity.type
_entity.pdbx_description
1 polymer ?
#
loop_
_entity_poly.entity_id
_entity_poly.type
_entity_poly.pdbx_seq_one_letter_code
_entity_poly.pdbx_strand_id
1 'polypeptide(L)'
;MLLLVVICSTGDALFKRASAPPSPFTSPDFVAGSLIYALCGVSWVIILQQWKLATAGILFSVLWSFALVGLGVLMFRESLSAREGAGLVLGIASIYLLVK
;
A
#
# COMPACT_ATOMS: atom_id res chain seq x y z
N MET A 1 0.57 -7.03 -10.32
CA MET A 1 -0.25 -6.28 -9.35
C MET A 1 0.05 -6.69 -7.91
N LEU A 2 -0.19 -7.95 -7.50
CA LEU A 2 0.08 -8.38 -6.11
C LEU A 2 1.53 -8.13 -5.66
N LEU A 3 2.52 -8.39 -6.53
CA LEU A 3 3.92 -8.08 -6.24
C LEU A 3 4.14 -6.58 -5.96
N LEU A 4 3.53 -5.69 -6.75
CA LEU A 4 3.59 -4.24 -6.52
C LEU A 4 3.01 -3.88 -5.14
N VAL A 5 1.88 -4.49 -4.76
CA VAL A 5 1.27 -4.30 -3.43
C VAL A 5 2.23 -4.72 -2.32
N VAL A 6 2.89 -5.88 -2.44
CA VAL A 6 3.87 -6.35 -1.45
C VAL A 6 5.05 -5.38 -1.34
N ILE A 7 5.62 -4.96 -2.48
CA ILE A 7 6.75 -4.02 -2.48
C ILE A 7 6.36 -2.72 -1.79
N CYS A 8 5.23 -2.12 -2.16
CA CYS A 8 4.85 -0.81 -1.62
C CYS A 8 4.44 -0.86 -0.17
N SER A 9 3.63 -1.85 0.22
CA SER A 9 3.25 -2.04 1.62
C SER A 9 4.44 -2.35 2.54
N THR A 10 5.49 -3.01 2.02
CA THR A 10 6.76 -3.18 2.75
C THR A 10 7.46 -1.84 2.97
N GLY A 11 7.50 -0.98 1.94
CA GLY A 11 8.01 0.38 2.06
C GLY A 11 7.24 1.21 3.10
N ASP A 12 5.91 1.12 3.10
CA ASP A 12 5.07 1.83 4.08
C ASP A 12 5.31 1.34 5.51
N ALA A 13 5.51 0.03 5.72
CA ALA A 13 5.84 -0.51 7.03
C ALA A 13 7.18 0.04 7.55
N LEU A 14 8.18 0.21 6.69
CA LEU A 14 9.44 0.84 7.03
C LEU A 14 9.25 2.33 7.33
N PHE A 15 8.45 3.06 6.56
CA PHE A 15 8.14 4.46 6.86
C PHE A 15 7.39 4.62 8.18
N LYS A 16 6.47 3.72 8.51
CA LYS A 16 5.79 3.70 9.81
C LYS A 16 6.81 3.55 10.95
N ARG A 17 7.78 2.63 10.83
CA ARG A 17 8.86 2.50 11.82
C ARG A 17 9.75 3.74 11.89
N ALA A 18 10.12 4.29 10.75
CA ALA A 18 10.93 5.49 10.63
C ALA A 18 10.26 6.73 11.25
N SER A 19 8.93 6.75 11.34
CA SER A 19 8.17 7.88 11.90
C SER A 19 8.22 7.98 13.44
N ALA A 20 8.66 6.94 14.14
CA ALA A 20 8.70 6.90 15.60
C ALA A 20 9.88 7.66 16.26
N PRO A 21 11.14 7.57 15.80
CA PRO A 21 12.26 8.26 16.43
C PRO A 21 12.29 9.78 16.19
N PRO A 22 13.02 10.57 17.01
CA PRO A 22 13.08 12.04 16.91
C PRO A 22 13.67 12.58 15.59
N SER A 23 14.54 11.81 14.94
CA SER A 23 15.16 12.15 13.66
C SER A 23 14.72 11.18 12.55
N PRO A 24 13.46 11.25 12.10
CA PRO A 24 12.84 10.23 11.24
C PRO A 24 13.54 10.07 9.89
N PHE A 25 13.92 11.19 9.25
CA PHE A 25 14.50 11.22 7.90
C PHE A 25 15.97 10.76 7.82
N THR A 26 16.62 10.51 8.95
CA THR A 26 17.99 9.96 9.00
C THR A 26 18.03 8.51 9.46
N SER A 27 16.87 7.92 9.74
CA SER A 27 16.79 6.54 10.24
C SER A 27 17.12 5.52 9.14
N PRO A 28 17.72 4.36 9.50
CA PRO A 28 17.92 3.27 8.54
C PRO A 28 16.61 2.80 7.89
N ASP A 29 15.52 2.79 8.65
CA ASP A 29 14.19 2.44 8.14
C ASP A 29 13.70 3.43 7.06
N PHE A 30 13.97 4.74 7.22
CA PHE A 30 13.64 5.72 6.18
C PHE A 30 14.44 5.48 4.90
N VAL A 31 15.75 5.22 5.02
CA VAL A 31 16.61 4.95 3.85
C VAL A 31 16.16 3.67 3.14
N ALA A 32 15.96 2.58 3.89
CA ALA A 32 15.48 1.32 3.33
C ALA A 32 14.08 1.45 2.71
N GLY A 33 13.16 2.13 3.40
CA GLY A 33 11.83 2.43 2.90
C GLY A 33 11.86 3.21 1.60
N SER A 34 12.72 4.23 1.51
CA SER A 34 12.90 5.04 0.30
C SER A 34 13.42 4.22 -0.88
N LEU A 35 14.39 3.33 -0.66
CA LEU A 35 14.90 2.44 -1.70
C LEU A 35 13.83 1.46 -2.21
N ILE A 36 13.04 0.88 -1.30
CA ILE A 36 11.91 0.01 -1.69
C ILE A 36 10.84 0.80 -2.43
N TYR A 37 10.52 2.01 -1.99
CA TYR A 37 9.52 2.85 -2.63
C TYR A 37 9.95 3.33 -4.03
N ALA A 38 11.26 3.48 -4.28
CA ALA A 38 11.78 3.68 -5.63
C ALA A 38 11.45 2.50 -6.56
N LEU A 39 11.52 1.25 -6.05
CA LEU A 39 11.11 0.06 -6.79
C LEU A 39 9.60 0.03 -7.08
N CYS A 40 8.76 0.64 -6.21
CA CYS A 40 7.35 0.86 -6.52
C CYS A 40 7.15 1.74 -7.74
N GLY A 41 7.90 2.84 -7.85
CA GLY A 41 7.87 3.71 -9.02
C GLY A 41 8.20 2.96 -10.31
N VAL A 42 9.26 2.15 -10.30
CA VAL A 42 9.65 1.31 -11.44
C VAL A 42 8.54 0.31 -11.79
N SER A 43 7.99 -0.37 -10.79
CA SER A 43 6.93 -1.36 -10.96
C SER A 43 5.64 -0.73 -11.54
N TRP A 44 5.33 0.51 -11.17
CA TRP A 44 4.21 1.25 -11.74
C TRP A 44 4.37 1.48 -13.25
N VAL A 45 5.55 1.86 -13.72
CA VAL A 45 5.81 2.03 -15.16
C VAL A 45 5.52 0.74 -15.92
N ILE A 46 5.97 -0.41 -15.39
CA ILE A 46 5.74 -1.72 -16.01
C ILE A 46 4.24 -2.06 -16.05
N ILE A 47 3.49 -1.79 -14.97
CA ILE A 47 2.05 -2.07 -14.93
C ILE A 47 1.29 -1.20 -15.93
N LEU A 48 1.64 0.08 -16.05
CA LEU A 48 0.96 1.02 -16.95
C LEU A 48 1.23 0.76 -18.43
N GLN A 49 2.25 -0.03 -18.78
CA GLN A 49 2.43 -0.54 -20.14
C GLN A 49 1.34 -1.53 -20.55
N GLN A 50 0.65 -2.16 -19.59
CA GLN A 50 -0.30 -3.25 -19.84
C GLN A 50 -1.74 -2.88 -19.44
N TRP A 51 -1.92 -1.94 -18.51
CA TRP A 51 -3.21 -1.57 -17.94
C TRP A 51 -3.47 -0.07 -18.04
N LYS A 52 -4.73 0.31 -18.25
CA LYS A 52 -5.16 1.71 -18.12
C LYS A 52 -4.87 2.20 -16.70
N LEU A 53 -4.42 3.46 -16.59
CA LEU A 53 -4.12 4.09 -15.30
C LEU A 53 -5.29 3.98 -14.31
N ALA A 54 -6.52 4.23 -14.75
CA ALA A 54 -7.70 4.14 -13.88
C ALA A 54 -7.93 2.72 -13.35
N THR A 55 -7.82 1.70 -14.22
CA THR A 55 -8.02 0.31 -13.85
C THR A 55 -6.94 -0.20 -12.90
N ALA A 56 -5.67 0.11 -13.22
CA ALA A 56 -4.54 -0.25 -12.38
C ALA A 56 -4.60 0.47 -11.02
N GLY A 57 -4.92 1.77 -11.03
CA GLY A 57 -5.08 2.62 -9.85
C GLY A 57 -6.08 2.04 -8.86
N ILE A 58 -7.32 1.82 -9.29
CA ILE A 58 -8.39 1.33 -8.41
C ILE A 58 -8.05 -0.07 -7.87
N LEU A 59 -7.65 -1.00 -8.75
CA LEU A 59 -7.32 -2.36 -8.32
C LEU A 59 -6.17 -2.37 -7.30
N PHE A 60 -5.11 -1.60 -7.57
CA PHE A 60 -3.99 -1.46 -6.65
C PHE A 60 -4.42 -0.82 -5.33
N SER A 61 -5.13 0.31 -5.35
CA SER A 61 -5.56 1.03 -4.14
C SER A 61 -6.39 0.14 -3.21
N VAL A 62 -7.30 -0.65 -3.75
CA VAL A 62 -8.12 -1.55 -2.92
C VAL A 62 -7.24 -2.65 -2.33
N LEU A 63 -6.47 -3.38 -3.15
CA LEU A 63 -5.58 -4.44 -2.66
C LEU A 63 -4.56 -3.92 -1.63
N TRP A 64 -4.02 -2.73 -1.87
CA TRP A 64 -3.05 -2.08 -0.99
C TRP A 64 -3.69 -1.63 0.31
N SER A 65 -4.92 -1.12 0.29
CA SER A 65 -5.67 -0.78 1.52
C SER A 65 -5.86 -2.00 2.42
N PHE A 66 -6.21 -3.16 1.85
CA PHE A 66 -6.28 -4.42 2.61
C PHE A 66 -4.92 -4.82 3.19
N ALA A 67 -3.84 -4.71 2.41
CA ALA A 67 -2.50 -5.01 2.88
C ALA A 67 -2.07 -4.09 4.04
N LEU A 68 -2.34 -2.78 3.93
CA LEU A 68 -2.00 -1.79 4.96
C LEU A 68 -2.78 -2.03 6.25
N VAL A 69 -4.08 -2.30 6.17
CA VAL A 69 -4.87 -2.67 7.34
C VAL A 69 -4.33 -3.96 7.98
N GLY A 70 -4.00 -4.96 7.17
CA GLY A 70 -3.37 -6.19 7.66
C GLY A 70 -2.05 -5.92 8.39
N LEU A 71 -1.17 -5.11 7.81
CA LEU A 71 0.09 -4.72 8.44
C LEU A 71 -0.13 -3.91 9.72
N GLY A 72 -1.03 -2.93 9.70
CA GLY A 72 -1.42 -2.12 10.85
C GLY A 72 -1.83 -2.98 12.04
N VAL A 73 -2.75 -3.92 11.80
CA VAL A 73 -3.25 -4.83 12.84
C VAL A 73 -2.18 -5.82 13.30
N LEU A 74 -1.49 -6.50 12.37
CA LEU A 74 -0.59 -7.61 12.70
C LEU A 74 0.77 -7.17 13.23
N MET A 75 1.36 -6.11 12.66
CA MET A 75 2.71 -5.65 13.00
C MET A 75 2.68 -4.49 13.99
N PHE A 76 1.71 -3.59 13.87
CA PHE A 76 1.66 -2.34 14.67
C PHE A 76 0.60 -2.38 15.77
N ARG A 77 -0.18 -3.46 15.86
CA ARG A 77 -1.27 -3.65 16.85
C ARG A 77 -2.31 -2.53 16.81
N GLU A 78 -2.53 -1.96 15.63
CA GLU A 78 -3.58 -0.96 15.41
C GLU A 78 -4.96 -1.64 15.41
N SER A 79 -5.98 -0.90 15.86
CA SER A 79 -7.37 -1.39 15.86
C SER A 79 -8.08 -1.03 14.57
N LEU A 80 -8.78 -1.98 13.96
CA LEU A 80 -9.65 -1.72 12.82
C LEU A 80 -11.02 -1.22 13.30
N SER A 81 -11.38 -0.01 12.93
CA SER A 81 -12.71 0.55 13.19
C SER A 81 -13.77 0.00 12.22
N ALA A 82 -15.04 0.04 12.66
CA ALA A 82 -16.17 -0.36 11.82
C ALA A 82 -16.28 0.48 10.53
N ARG A 83 -15.86 1.76 10.56
CA ARG A 83 -15.89 2.65 9.40
C ARG A 83 -14.82 2.27 8.36
N GLU A 84 -13.62 1.93 8.82
CA GLU A 84 -12.55 1.44 7.94
C GLU A 84 -12.93 0.10 7.31
N GLY A 85 -13.52 -0.81 8.10
CA GLY A 85 -14.06 -2.07 7.59
C GLY A 85 -15.13 -1.86 6.50
N ALA A 86 -16.08 -0.94 6.73
CA ALA A 86 -17.08 -0.58 5.72
C ALA A 86 -16.43 0.00 4.45
N GLY A 87 -15.41 0.85 4.60
CA GLY A 87 -14.63 1.40 3.49
C GLY A 87 -13.95 0.31 2.65
N LEU A 88 -13.35 -0.69 3.28
CA LEU A 88 -12.73 -1.84 2.58
C LEU A 88 -13.76 -2.64 1.78
N VAL A 89 -14.96 -2.88 2.33
CA VAL A 89 -16.06 -3.57 1.63
C VAL A 89 -16.51 -2.77 0.42
N LEU A 90 -16.69 -1.46 0.55
CA LEU A 90 -17.03 -0.58 -0.58
C LEU A 90 -15.90 -0.54 -1.62
N GLY A 91 -14.64 -0.67 -1.20
CA GLY A 91 -13.49 -0.84 -2.08
C GLY A 91 -13.64 -2.08 -2.98
N ILE A 92 -14.06 -3.22 -2.44
CA ILE A 92 -14.34 -4.42 -3.25
C ILE A 92 -15.43 -4.15 -4.29
N ALA A 93 -16.49 -3.41 -3.92
CA ALA A 93 -17.55 -3.05 -4.86
C ALA A 93 -17.02 -2.22 -6.03
N SER A 94 -16.03 -1.35 -5.81
CA SER A 94 -15.38 -0.59 -6.90
C SER A 94 -14.65 -1.49 -7.89
N ILE A 95 -13.97 -2.55 -7.43
CA ILE A 95 -13.32 -3.54 -8.31
C ILE A 95 -14.37 -4.22 -9.18
N TYR A 96 -15.49 -4.65 -8.58
CA TYR A 96 -16.55 -5.34 -9.31
C TYR A 96 -17.10 -4.51 -10.47
N LEU A 97 -17.25 -3.20 -10.29
CA LEU A 97 -17.68 -2.28 -11.36
C LEU A 97 -16.67 -2.14 -12.49
N LEU A 98 -15.39 -2.42 -12.24
CA LEU A 98 -14.31 -2.30 -13.23
C LEU A 98 -13.99 -3.59 -13.97
N VAL A 99 -14.33 -4.74 -13.39
CA VAL A 99 -14.08 -6.07 -13.96
C VAL A 99 -15.20 -6.50 -14.93
N LYS A 100 -16.26 -5.69 -15.05
CA LYS A 100 -17.39 -5.91 -15.98
C LYS A 100 -17.44 -4.88 -17.09
#